data_AF-A0A2W2E5Z6-F1
#
_entry.id   AF-A0A2W2E5Z6-F1
#
_cell.length_a   1.000
_cell.length_b   1.000
_cell.length_c   1.000
_cell.angle_alpha   90.00
_cell.angle_beta   90.00
_cell.angle_gamma   90.00
#
_symmetry.space_group_name_H-M   'P 1'
#
loop_
_entity.id
_entity.type
_entity.pdbx_description
1 polymer ?
#
loop_
_entity_poly.entity_id
_entity_poly.type
_entity_poly.pdbx_seq_one_letter_code
_entity_poly.pdbx_strand_id
1 'polypeptide(L)'
;MKPRKRRIPLLLAGVAVIATASCAAGETKNGPNGQSTAQAPADRQAEIAAKSREVMPFDLERTMHRFTKTGTGGEQTVTAEDPADAQQVALIREHLSEEVTRFGKGDFGDPASIHGGEMPGLRELAAGHDRIDVRYTEAPAGAQITYTTSDASLIKALHAWFDAQVSDHGEHAEHG
;
A
#
# COMPACT_ATOMS: atom_id res chain seq x y z
N MET A 1 -13.27 4.65 -75.93
CA MET A 1 -11.98 5.03 -76.56
C MET A 1 -10.84 4.55 -75.69
N LYS A 2 -9.98 3.66 -76.19
CA LYS A 2 -8.55 3.49 -75.77
C LYS A 2 -7.72 4.38 -76.73
N PRO A 3 -6.40 4.61 -76.58
CA PRO A 3 -5.45 4.36 -75.47
C PRO A 3 -4.43 5.53 -75.28
N ARG A 4 -3.45 5.41 -74.36
CA ARG A 4 -2.00 5.42 -74.73
C ARG A 4 -1.06 5.21 -73.54
N LYS A 5 -0.14 4.26 -73.72
CA LYS A 5 1.08 3.98 -72.95
C LYS A 5 2.27 4.76 -73.54
N ARG A 6 3.27 5.13 -72.72
CA ARG A 6 4.75 5.18 -72.99
C ARG A 6 5.46 5.16 -71.61
N ARG A 7 6.23 4.14 -71.16
CA ARG A 7 7.55 3.55 -71.51
C ARG A 7 8.81 4.43 -71.23
N ILE A 8 9.48 4.17 -70.08
CA ILE A 8 10.91 3.78 -69.78
C ILE A 8 12.07 4.65 -70.37
N PRO A 9 13.14 5.06 -69.62
CA PRO A 9 14.36 4.26 -69.23
C PRO A 9 14.88 4.51 -67.79
N LEU A 10 15.50 3.59 -67.03
CA LEU A 10 16.75 2.78 -67.10
C LEU A 10 18.07 3.58 -67.01
N LEU A 11 18.83 3.42 -65.92
CA LEU A 11 20.31 3.32 -65.78
C LEU A 11 20.64 3.29 -64.25
N LEU A 12 21.09 2.20 -63.63
CA LEU A 12 22.40 1.52 -63.58
C LEU A 12 23.45 2.16 -62.63
N ALA A 13 24.21 1.24 -62.00
CA ALA A 13 25.36 1.37 -61.08
C ALA A 13 24.99 1.69 -59.62
N GLY A 14 25.31 0.89 -58.60
CA GLY A 14 26.22 -0.25 -58.50
C GLY A 14 27.29 0.06 -57.46
N VAL A 15 27.22 -0.57 -56.28
CA VAL A 15 28.40 -0.96 -55.49
C VAL A 15 28.07 -2.27 -54.80
N ALA A 16 28.88 -3.28 -55.11
CA ALA A 16 28.97 -4.55 -54.40
C ALA A 16 30.06 -4.43 -53.32
N VAL A 17 29.80 -4.94 -52.12
CA VAL A 17 30.83 -5.57 -51.28
C VAL A 17 30.25 -6.85 -50.71
N ILE A 18 31.12 -7.86 -50.70
CA ILE A 18 30.91 -9.30 -50.67
C ILE A 18 31.17 -9.82 -49.24
N ALA A 19 30.70 -11.06 -49.00
CA ALA A 19 31.14 -12.02 -47.97
C ALA A 19 30.56 -11.83 -46.55
N THR A 20 30.11 -12.87 -45.83
CA THR A 20 30.19 -14.33 -46.01
C THR A 20 29.26 -15.03 -45.01
N ALA A 21 28.71 -16.17 -45.47
CA ALA A 21 28.62 -17.46 -44.78
C ALA A 21 27.79 -17.65 -43.49
N SER A 22 26.76 -18.50 -43.68
CA SER A 22 26.46 -19.73 -42.92
C SER A 22 25.48 -19.72 -41.75
N CYS A 23 24.30 -20.26 -42.08
CA CYS A 23 23.66 -21.45 -41.50
C CYS A 23 23.14 -21.43 -40.06
N ALA A 24 21.81 -21.24 -39.98
CA ALA A 24 20.81 -22.11 -39.32
C ALA A 24 20.93 -22.43 -37.82
N ALA A 25 19.93 -21.99 -37.06
CA ALA A 25 19.00 -22.85 -36.30
C ALA A 25 18.02 -21.94 -35.54
N GLY A 26 16.74 -22.34 -35.49
CA GLY A 26 15.71 -21.60 -34.75
C GLY A 26 15.89 -21.73 -33.24
N GLU A 27 15.23 -20.85 -32.49
CA GLU A 27 14.29 -21.23 -31.42
C GLU A 27 13.54 -19.97 -30.95
N THR A 28 12.28 -20.16 -30.60
CA THR A 28 11.43 -19.17 -29.93
C THR A 28 11.94 -18.93 -28.51
N LYS A 29 11.75 -17.71 -27.94
CA LYS A 29 11.25 -17.51 -26.57
C LYS A 29 11.17 -16.04 -26.14
N ASN A 30 9.93 -15.68 -25.77
CA ASN A 30 9.50 -14.84 -24.65
C ASN A 30 10.01 -13.40 -24.52
N GLY A 31 9.04 -12.48 -24.62
CA GLY A 31 9.15 -11.10 -24.16
C GLY A 31 9.32 -10.98 -22.64
N PRO A 32 9.62 -9.78 -22.12
CA PRO A 32 9.92 -9.59 -20.72
C PRO A 32 8.63 -9.74 -19.89
N ASN A 33 8.55 -10.83 -19.14
CA ASN A 33 7.59 -11.03 -18.06
C ASN A 33 7.70 -9.88 -17.05
N GLY A 34 6.57 -9.29 -16.69
CA GLY A 34 6.43 -8.45 -15.52
C GLY A 34 6.77 -9.26 -14.28
N GLN A 35 7.89 -8.92 -13.63
CA GLN A 35 8.30 -9.47 -12.36
C GLN A 35 7.75 -8.56 -11.27
N SER A 36 6.74 -9.02 -10.54
CA SER A 36 6.45 -8.49 -9.21
C SER A 36 7.59 -8.95 -8.30
N THR A 37 8.66 -8.17 -8.24
CA THR A 37 9.75 -8.39 -7.30
C THR A 37 9.23 -8.06 -5.91
N ALA A 38 9.14 -9.05 -5.02
CA ALA A 38 8.93 -8.79 -3.60
C ALA A 38 10.06 -7.87 -3.10
N GLN A 39 9.70 -6.65 -2.69
CA GLN A 39 10.62 -5.65 -2.15
C GLN A 39 11.19 -6.15 -0.81
N ALA A 40 12.46 -5.86 -0.53
CA ALA A 40 13.06 -6.23 0.74
C ALA A 40 12.32 -5.53 1.90
N PRO A 41 12.21 -6.14 3.09
CA PRO A 41 11.46 -5.55 4.21
C PRO A 41 11.90 -4.12 4.57
N ALA A 42 13.21 -3.85 4.59
CA ALA A 42 13.74 -2.52 4.89
C ALA A 42 13.36 -1.47 3.83
N ASP A 43 13.42 -1.84 2.54
CA ASP A 43 13.01 -0.95 1.45
C ASP A 43 11.51 -0.64 1.53
N ARG A 44 10.69 -1.62 1.92
CA ARG A 44 9.24 -1.43 2.12
C ARG A 44 8.97 -0.49 3.30
N GLN A 45 9.61 -0.71 4.45
CA GLN A 45 9.42 0.13 5.63
C GLN A 45 9.84 1.58 5.39
N ALA A 46 10.93 1.81 4.64
CA ALA A 46 11.36 3.17 4.27
C ALA A 46 10.31 3.89 3.40
N GLU A 47 9.70 3.17 2.44
CA GLU A 47 8.62 3.71 1.61
C GLU A 47 7.36 4.02 2.45
N ILE A 48 6.99 3.11 3.34
CA ILE A 48 5.87 3.31 4.27
C ILE A 48 6.13 4.54 5.14
N ALA A 49 7.32 4.67 5.75
CA ALA A 49 7.68 5.84 6.54
C ALA A 49 7.59 7.15 5.72
N ALA A 50 7.96 7.13 4.43
CA ALA A 50 7.82 8.30 3.57
C ALA A 50 6.34 8.68 3.35
N LYS A 51 5.49 7.73 2.98
CA LYS A 51 4.05 7.95 2.77
C LYS A 51 3.32 8.34 4.05
N SER A 52 3.69 7.72 5.17
CA SER A 52 3.17 8.03 6.50
C SER A 52 3.29 9.52 6.83
N ARG A 53 4.40 10.19 6.46
CA ARG A 53 4.60 11.63 6.71
C ARG A 53 3.68 12.53 5.89
N GLU A 54 3.05 12.02 4.83
CA GLU A 54 2.09 12.77 4.02
C GLU A 54 0.66 12.63 4.55
N VAL A 55 0.37 11.56 5.30
CA VAL A 55 -0.98 11.18 5.73
C VAL A 55 -1.19 11.37 7.22
N MET A 56 -0.22 10.96 8.04
CA MET A 56 -0.26 11.14 9.49
C MET A 56 0.33 12.51 9.85
N PRO A 57 -0.44 13.39 10.51
CA PRO A 57 -0.03 14.77 10.74
C PRO A 57 0.97 14.93 11.90
N PHE A 58 1.37 13.84 12.55
CA PHE A 58 2.33 13.78 13.65
C PHE A 58 3.66 13.14 13.21
N ASP A 59 4.74 13.43 13.94
CA ASP A 59 6.05 12.85 13.68
C ASP A 59 6.10 11.36 14.02
N LEU A 60 6.16 10.51 12.99
CA LEU A 60 6.20 9.05 13.13
C LEU A 60 7.35 8.57 14.03
N GLU A 61 8.51 9.23 13.96
CA GLU A 61 9.71 8.88 14.73
C GLU A 61 9.55 9.14 16.23
N ARG A 62 8.49 9.86 16.62
CA ARG A 62 8.20 10.24 18.01
C ARG A 62 6.86 9.66 18.46
N THR A 63 6.45 8.56 17.84
CA THR A 63 5.20 7.84 18.14
C THR A 63 5.40 6.35 18.19
N MET A 64 4.53 5.69 18.94
CA MET A 64 4.37 4.24 18.93
C MET A 64 2.92 3.88 18.60
N HIS A 65 2.75 3.01 17.61
CA HIS A 65 1.47 2.38 17.27
C HIS A 65 1.41 0.99 17.90
N ARG A 66 0.52 0.78 18.86
CA ARG A 66 0.26 -0.53 19.45
C ARG A 66 -1.03 -1.13 18.90
N PHE A 67 -0.94 -2.34 18.38
CA PHE A 67 -2.09 -3.10 17.88
C PHE A 67 -2.32 -4.35 18.73
N THR A 68 -3.42 -4.36 19.50
CA THR A 68 -3.80 -5.46 20.39
C THR A 68 -4.97 -6.23 19.79
N LYS A 69 -4.79 -7.52 19.54
CA LYS A 69 -5.88 -8.40 19.10
C LYS A 69 -6.73 -8.82 20.29
N THR A 70 -8.05 -8.78 20.15
CA THR A 70 -8.99 -9.28 21.17
C THR A 70 -9.88 -10.38 20.59
N GLY A 71 -10.55 -11.13 21.47
CA GLY A 71 -11.48 -12.18 21.05
C GLY A 71 -12.73 -11.66 20.30
N THR A 72 -13.01 -10.36 20.39
CA THR A 72 -14.16 -9.69 19.78
C THR A 72 -13.76 -8.61 18.77
N GLY A 73 -12.49 -8.56 18.36
CA GLY A 73 -11.96 -7.56 17.43
C GLY A 73 -10.53 -7.16 17.78
N GLY A 74 -10.30 -5.89 18.09
CA GLY A 74 -8.97 -5.39 18.44
C GLY A 74 -8.94 -3.93 18.86
N GLU A 75 -7.77 -3.49 19.31
CA GLU A 75 -7.49 -2.13 19.76
C GLU A 75 -6.26 -1.58 19.02
N GLN A 76 -6.37 -0.39 18.47
CA GLN A 76 -5.27 0.40 17.93
C GLN A 76 -5.02 1.56 18.89
N THR A 77 -3.84 1.64 19.47
CA THR A 77 -3.43 2.75 20.34
C THR A 77 -2.27 3.47 19.69
N VAL A 78 -2.34 4.79 19.60
CA VAL A 78 -1.23 5.61 19.12
C VAL A 78 -0.88 6.59 20.22
N THR A 79 0.40 6.63 20.59
CA THR A 79 0.92 7.50 21.64
C THR A 79 2.19 8.20 21.23
N ALA A 80 2.35 9.45 21.66
CA ALA A 80 3.62 10.14 21.65
C ALA A 80 4.60 9.45 22.62
N GLU A 81 5.87 9.37 22.25
CA GLU A 81 6.91 8.83 23.13
C GLU A 81 7.15 9.73 24.35
N ASP A 82 7.07 11.05 24.16
CA ASP A 82 7.09 12.04 25.23
C ASP A 82 5.65 12.46 25.57
N PRO A 83 5.09 12.07 26.73
CA PRO A 83 3.75 12.47 27.12
C PRO A 83 3.62 13.98 27.38
N ALA A 84 4.72 14.71 27.53
CA ALA A 84 4.73 16.16 27.68
C ALA A 84 4.69 16.90 26.34
N ASP A 85 4.87 16.22 25.20
CA ASP A 85 4.73 16.82 23.87
C ASP A 85 3.26 17.01 23.52
N ALA A 86 2.67 18.08 24.04
CA ALA A 86 1.27 18.42 23.85
C ALA A 86 0.89 18.59 22.37
N GLN A 87 1.84 18.97 21.51
CA GLN A 87 1.58 19.10 20.07
C GLN A 87 1.42 17.73 19.42
N GLN A 88 2.37 16.80 19.64
CA GLN A 88 2.25 15.43 19.16
C GLN A 88 0.98 14.75 19.66
N VAL A 89 0.69 14.88 20.96
CA VAL A 89 -0.53 14.31 21.56
C VAL A 89 -1.80 14.86 20.91
N ALA A 90 -1.86 16.16 20.65
CA ALA A 90 -3.02 16.78 19.99
C ALA A 90 -3.20 16.27 18.55
N LEU A 91 -2.12 16.20 17.77
CA LEU A 91 -2.15 15.71 16.38
C LEU A 91 -2.58 14.24 16.29
N ILE A 92 -2.10 13.40 17.21
CA ILE A 92 -2.52 11.99 17.31
C ILE A 92 -4.03 11.91 17.60
N ARG A 93 -4.51 12.69 18.56
CA ARG A 93 -5.93 12.67 18.96
C ARG A 93 -6.84 13.15 17.84
N GLU A 94 -6.46 14.21 17.14
CA GLU A 94 -7.18 14.74 15.98
C GLU A 94 -7.26 13.68 14.88
N HIS A 95 -6.11 13.11 14.50
CA HIS A 95 -6.04 12.08 13.47
C HIS A 95 -6.90 10.85 13.80
N LEU A 96 -6.78 10.27 14.99
CA LEU A 96 -7.56 9.09 15.37
C LEU A 96 -9.07 9.38 15.47
N SER A 97 -9.46 10.61 15.84
CA SER A 97 -10.88 11.00 15.83
C SER A 97 -11.45 11.05 14.40
N GLU A 98 -10.66 11.52 13.43
CA GLU A 98 -11.03 11.50 12.01
C GLU A 98 -11.08 10.07 11.46
N GLU A 99 -10.11 9.24 11.81
CA GLU A 99 -10.09 7.81 11.46
C GLU A 99 -11.35 7.09 11.93
N VAL A 100 -11.78 7.25 13.18
CA VAL A 100 -13.03 6.65 13.67
C VAL A 100 -14.24 7.05 12.82
N THR A 101 -14.32 8.32 12.43
CA THR A 101 -15.42 8.83 11.59
C THR A 101 -15.42 8.20 10.19
N ARG A 102 -14.24 7.99 9.60
CA ARG A 102 -14.09 7.40 8.27
C ARG A 102 -14.27 5.88 8.29
N PHE A 103 -13.65 5.19 9.23
CA PHE A 103 -13.74 3.74 9.37
C PHE A 103 -15.18 3.29 9.66
N GLY A 104 -15.95 4.06 10.44
CA GLY A 104 -17.38 3.80 10.64
C GLY A 104 -18.21 3.86 9.34
N LYS A 105 -17.70 4.49 8.28
CA LYS A 105 -18.31 4.58 6.94
C LYS A 105 -17.65 3.66 5.91
N GLY A 106 -16.73 2.80 6.35
CA GLY A 106 -15.96 1.90 5.47
C GLY A 106 -14.89 2.61 4.64
N ASP A 107 -14.57 3.87 4.98
CA ASP A 107 -13.53 4.63 4.32
C ASP A 107 -12.18 4.36 5.01
N PHE A 108 -11.41 3.44 4.44
CA PHE A 108 -10.04 3.12 4.83
C PHE A 108 -9.00 3.76 3.88
N GLY A 109 -9.34 4.90 3.28
CA GLY A 109 -8.50 5.59 2.30
C GLY A 109 -7.09 5.93 2.82
N ASP A 110 -6.99 6.41 4.06
CA ASP A 110 -5.70 6.75 4.69
C ASP A 110 -4.79 5.52 4.80
N PRO A 111 -5.18 4.41 5.45
CA PRO A 111 -4.38 3.18 5.45
C PRO A 111 -4.05 2.68 4.03
N ALA A 112 -5.01 2.73 3.10
CA ALA A 112 -4.77 2.28 1.72
C ALA A 112 -3.74 3.15 0.97
N SER A 113 -3.69 4.46 1.26
CA SER A 113 -2.73 5.38 0.65
C SER A 113 -1.29 5.16 1.15
N ILE A 114 -1.14 4.77 2.42
CA ILE A 114 0.16 4.43 3.02
C ILE A 114 0.59 3.03 2.58
N HIS A 115 -0.26 2.03 2.79
CA HIS A 115 0.11 0.61 2.74
C HIS A 115 -0.21 -0.09 1.42
N GLY A 116 -0.97 0.58 0.55
CA GLY A 116 -1.54 0.02 -0.67
C GLY A 116 -2.91 -0.62 -0.42
N GLY A 117 -3.78 -0.53 -1.44
CA GLY A 117 -5.16 -1.05 -1.36
C GLY A 117 -5.27 -2.57 -1.18
N GLU A 118 -4.20 -3.31 -1.43
CA GLU A 118 -4.13 -4.77 -1.25
C GLU A 118 -3.62 -5.19 0.15
N MET A 119 -3.52 -4.24 1.10
CA MET A 119 -3.15 -4.55 2.47
C MET A 119 -4.10 -5.62 3.05
N PRO A 120 -3.57 -6.69 3.68
CA PRO A 120 -4.39 -7.76 4.24
C PRO A 120 -5.50 -7.23 5.15
N GLY A 121 -6.73 -7.70 4.92
CA GLY A 121 -7.91 -7.35 5.70
C GLY A 121 -8.62 -6.06 5.27
N LEU A 122 -7.94 -5.12 4.61
CA LEU A 122 -8.49 -3.78 4.32
C LEU A 122 -9.78 -3.83 3.50
N ARG A 123 -9.84 -4.70 2.48
CA ARG A 123 -11.02 -4.88 1.62
C ARG A 123 -12.21 -5.46 2.41
N GLU A 124 -11.96 -6.45 3.26
CA GLU A 124 -12.99 -7.07 4.09
C GLU A 124 -13.53 -6.10 5.15
N LEU A 125 -12.65 -5.30 5.75
CA LEU A 125 -13.02 -4.27 6.73
C LEU A 125 -13.85 -3.17 6.09
N ALA A 126 -13.43 -2.67 4.93
CA ALA A 126 -14.19 -1.67 4.18
C ALA A 126 -15.58 -2.19 3.77
N ALA A 127 -15.69 -3.43 3.31
CA ALA A 127 -16.97 -4.01 2.91
C ALA A 127 -17.89 -4.38 4.08
N GLY A 128 -17.33 -4.66 5.26
CA GLY A 128 -18.08 -5.06 6.45
C GLY A 128 -18.22 -3.99 7.53
N HIS A 129 -17.90 -2.73 7.21
CA HIS A 129 -17.80 -1.64 8.17
C HIS A 129 -19.06 -1.44 9.02
N ASP A 130 -20.24 -1.66 8.44
CA ASP A 130 -21.55 -1.54 9.10
C ASP A 130 -21.77 -2.55 10.23
N ARG A 131 -20.92 -3.59 10.30
CA ARG A 131 -20.93 -4.65 11.33
C ARG A 131 -19.78 -4.53 12.31
N ILE A 132 -19.01 -3.44 12.26
CA ILE A 132 -17.91 -3.15 13.19
C ILE A 132 -18.28 -1.90 13.98
N ASP A 133 -18.35 -2.03 15.29
CA ASP A 133 -18.43 -0.89 16.20
C ASP A 133 -17.03 -0.32 16.39
N VAL A 134 -16.83 0.92 15.94
CA VAL A 134 -15.55 1.64 15.98
C VAL A 134 -15.68 2.77 16.98
N ARG A 135 -14.90 2.73 18.06
CA ARG A 135 -15.00 3.70 19.17
C ARG A 135 -13.67 4.35 19.49
N TYR A 136 -13.72 5.66 19.68
CA TYR A 136 -12.60 6.49 20.11
C TYR A 136 -12.56 6.61 21.63
N THR A 137 -11.37 6.56 22.22
CA THR A 137 -11.09 6.97 23.60
C THR A 137 -9.74 7.67 23.69
N GLU A 138 -9.63 8.74 24.49
CA GLU A 138 -8.32 9.35 24.77
C GLU A 138 -7.44 8.44 25.63
N ALA A 139 -6.14 8.48 25.37
CA ALA A 139 -5.10 7.90 26.21
C ALA A 139 -4.20 9.03 26.77
N PRO A 140 -3.45 8.80 27.88
CA PRO A 140 -2.63 9.85 28.50
C PRO A 140 -1.68 10.58 27.54
N ALA A 141 -1.09 9.86 26.57
CA ALA A 141 -0.15 10.39 25.59
C ALA A 141 -0.66 10.31 24.13
N GLY A 142 -1.97 10.19 23.93
CA GLY A 142 -2.53 10.04 22.58
C GLY A 142 -3.98 9.59 22.61
N ALA A 143 -4.32 8.58 21.82
CA ALA A 143 -5.68 8.02 21.74
C ALA A 143 -5.68 6.54 21.35
N GLN A 144 -6.86 5.93 21.49
CA GLN A 144 -7.14 4.54 21.15
C GLN A 144 -8.42 4.46 20.32
N ILE A 145 -8.40 3.58 19.32
CA ILE A 145 -9.56 3.10 18.59
C ILE A 145 -9.82 1.66 18.99
N THR A 146 -11.04 1.37 19.45
CA THR A 146 -11.53 0.02 19.71
C THR A 146 -12.44 -0.43 18.58
N TYR A 147 -12.14 -1.60 18.01
CA TYR A 147 -12.92 -2.24 16.97
C TYR A 147 -13.61 -3.47 17.57
N THR A 148 -14.94 -3.51 17.55
CA THR A 148 -15.72 -4.62 18.12
C THR A 148 -16.70 -5.18 17.09
N THR A 149 -16.71 -6.51 16.94
CA THR A 149 -17.67 -7.22 16.09
C THR A 149 -17.88 -8.65 16.59
N SER A 150 -19.03 -9.24 16.27
CA SER A 150 -19.30 -10.68 16.46
C SER A 150 -19.06 -11.51 15.20
N ASP A 151 -18.74 -10.88 14.08
CA ASP A 151 -18.46 -11.58 12.82
C ASP A 151 -17.02 -12.13 12.82
N ALA A 152 -16.89 -13.45 12.86
CA ALA A 152 -15.58 -14.12 12.88
C ALA A 152 -14.69 -13.81 11.66
N SER A 153 -15.28 -13.53 10.50
CA SER A 153 -14.53 -13.16 9.30
C SER A 153 -13.93 -11.74 9.42
N LEU A 154 -14.66 -10.81 10.04
CA LEU A 154 -14.18 -9.45 10.28
C LEU A 154 -13.16 -9.40 11.42
N ILE A 155 -13.30 -10.24 12.45
CA ILE A 155 -12.25 -10.40 13.48
C ILE A 155 -10.94 -10.87 12.81
N LYS A 156 -11.02 -11.87 11.93
CA LYS A 156 -9.84 -12.34 11.20
C LYS A 156 -9.25 -11.26 10.31
N ALA A 157 -10.08 -10.45 9.65
CA ALA A 157 -9.63 -9.34 8.83
C ALA A 157 -8.92 -8.25 9.66
N LEU A 158 -9.48 -7.87 10.82
CA LEU A 158 -8.86 -6.94 11.76
C LEU A 158 -7.47 -7.45 12.19
N HIS A 159 -7.37 -8.73 12.53
CA HIS A 159 -6.10 -9.32 12.98
C HIS A 159 -5.05 -9.34 11.87
N ALA A 160 -5.45 -9.65 10.63
CA ALA A 160 -4.56 -9.62 9.48
C ALA A 160 -4.09 -8.19 9.14
N TRP A 161 -5.01 -7.21 9.26
CA TRP A 161 -4.70 -5.80 9.06
C TRP A 161 -3.72 -5.28 10.13
N PHE A 162 -3.91 -5.65 11.39
CA PHE A 162 -2.99 -5.32 12.48
C PHE A 162 -1.59 -5.91 12.27
N ASP A 163 -1.50 -7.18 11.88
CA ASP A 163 -0.21 -7.82 11.58
C ASP A 163 0.52 -7.12 10.42
N ALA A 164 -0.22 -6.75 9.38
CA ALA A 164 0.34 -6.04 8.24
C ALA A 164 0.85 -4.65 8.65
N GLN A 165 0.11 -3.92 9.49
CA GLN A 165 0.54 -2.60 9.97
C GLN A 165 1.79 -2.68 10.85
N VAL A 166 1.88 -3.65 11.78
CA VAL A 166 3.08 -3.86 12.58
C VAL A 166 4.29 -4.18 11.70
N SER A 167 4.10 -5.03 10.68
CA SER A 167 5.18 -5.32 9.72
C SER A 167 5.62 -4.10 8.92
N ASP A 168 4.67 -3.27 8.49
CA ASP A 168 4.91 -2.13 7.58
C ASP A 168 5.52 -0.92 8.28
N HIS A 169 5.13 -0.65 9.53
CA HIS A 169 5.65 0.47 10.31
C HIS A 169 6.95 0.15 11.07
N GLY A 170 7.35 -1.13 11.14
CA GLY A 170 8.64 -1.52 11.70
C GLY A 170 8.80 -1.09 13.15
N GLU A 171 9.83 -0.32 13.47
CA GLU A 171 10.13 0.10 14.85
C GLU A 171 9.09 1.07 15.45
N HIS A 172 8.24 1.68 14.63
CA HIS A 172 7.19 2.61 15.06
C HIS A 172 5.85 1.90 15.38
N ALA A 173 5.82 0.57 15.30
CA ALA A 173 4.64 -0.22 15.65
C ALA A 173 4.97 -1.54 16.34
N GLU A 174 4.06 -1.99 17.20
CA GLU A 174 4.21 -3.23 17.94
C GLU A 174 2.87 -3.93 18.21
N HIS A 175 2.96 -5.21 18.55
CA HIS A 175 1.84 -5.96 19.11
C HIS A 175 1.66 -5.61 20.59
N GLY A 176 0.40 -5.51 21.03
CA GLY A 176 0.02 -5.36 22.44
C GLY A 176 -0.15 -6.67 23.18
#